data_AF-A0A1A7XD97-F1
#
_entry.id   AF-A0A1A7XD97-F1
#
_cell.length_a   1.000
_cell.length_b   1.000
_cell.length_c   1.000
_cell.angle_alpha   90.00
_cell.angle_beta   90.00
_cell.angle_gamma   90.00
#
_symmetry.space_group_name_H-M   'P 1'
#
loop_
_entity.id
_entity.type
_entity.pdbx_description
1 polymer ?
#
loop_
_entity_poly.entity_id
_entity_poly.type
_entity_poly.pdbx_seq_one_letter_code
_entity_poly.pdbx_strand_id
1 'polypeptide(L)'
;MASEVSEDETEHRRTLLSMESLWSKISAALPINEEQFPLQFSDKVESSVVEMLKRSRQQLYSNTRSNNQILYSQVVLDISWERLNTGTWRHVEKDWRRVYSYGCLFKVAALCRESPSEDEIIQAVRTCDMGLLMGTAIMDNILQVFVRILQSEIRKTTKEEETDYVETKRIKLAVLCVPSIREELAVERIKCPSLESFNTNYLLPLKPVILEGIIDHWPALNNHPWSLEYLRSVAGCRTVPVEVGSRYTDEDWSQTLLTVNEFIDKYILEKVQISQSGERALGYLAQHQLFDQIPELKEDICIPDYCCLGEGDEEDITVNAWFGPTGTVSPLHQDPQQNFLAQVVGSKYIRLYSPEDSDKLYPHQSQLLHNTSQVEVENPDLERFPEFVRAPYLECVLQPGDVLFIPVKHWHYVRSLDVSFSVSFWWS
;
A
#
# COMPACT_ATOMS: atom_id res chain seq x y z
N MET A 1 -39.25 41.28 31.53
CA MET A 1 -38.60 41.31 30.21
C MET A 1 -37.13 40.97 30.42
N ALA A 2 -36.59 40.08 29.59
CA ALA A 2 -35.27 39.42 29.66
C ALA A 2 -35.19 38.32 30.75
N SER A 3 -35.60 37.08 30.46
CA SER A 3 -34.94 36.02 29.66
C SER A 3 -33.95 35.19 30.48
N GLU A 4 -34.50 34.40 31.40
CA GLU A 4 -33.88 33.14 31.83
C GLU A 4 -33.99 32.16 30.65
N VAL A 5 -33.02 32.23 29.75
CA VAL A 5 -32.73 31.12 28.84
C VAL A 5 -31.92 30.14 29.66
N SER A 6 -32.49 28.97 29.90
CA SER A 6 -31.95 27.95 30.79
C SER A 6 -30.59 27.45 30.30
N GLU A 7 -29.62 27.34 31.22
CA GLU A 7 -28.37 26.61 30.99
C GLU A 7 -28.65 25.19 30.45
N ASP A 8 -29.80 24.63 30.82
CA ASP A 8 -30.35 23.36 30.36
C ASP A 8 -30.61 23.31 28.85
N GLU A 9 -31.13 24.37 28.20
CA GLU A 9 -31.28 24.39 26.73
C GLU A 9 -29.93 24.48 25.99
N THR A 10 -28.92 25.06 26.63
CA THR A 10 -27.56 25.17 26.09
C THR A 10 -26.79 23.86 26.23
N GLU A 11 -27.00 23.12 27.31
CA GLU A 11 -26.46 21.78 27.54
C GLU A 11 -27.18 20.72 26.68
N HIS A 12 -28.51 20.84 26.51
CA HIS A 12 -29.30 20.03 25.60
C HIS A 12 -28.98 20.31 24.13
N ARG A 13 -28.72 21.57 23.75
CA ARG A 13 -28.19 21.90 22.40
C ARG A 13 -26.76 21.40 22.20
N ARG A 14 -25.92 21.38 23.24
CA ARG A 14 -24.56 20.79 23.15
C ARG A 14 -24.58 19.26 23.06
N THR A 15 -25.53 18.59 23.68
CA THR A 15 -25.74 17.13 23.52
C THR A 15 -26.42 16.77 22.19
N LEU A 16 -27.32 17.61 21.68
CA LEU A 16 -27.92 17.44 20.35
C LEU A 16 -26.93 17.70 19.20
N LEU A 17 -25.87 18.47 19.44
CA LEU A 17 -24.78 18.71 18.49
C LEU A 17 -23.68 17.62 18.51
N SER A 18 -23.80 16.57 19.35
CA SER A 18 -22.68 15.64 19.60
C SER A 18 -22.88 14.17 19.20
N MET A 19 -23.95 13.77 18.50
CA MET A 19 -24.04 12.40 17.94
C MET A 19 -24.78 12.34 16.61
N GLU A 20 -24.19 12.87 15.53
CA GLU A 20 -24.54 12.36 14.21
C GLU A 20 -24.23 10.87 14.17
N SER A 21 -25.25 10.04 13.90
CA SER A 21 -25.06 8.60 13.75
C SER A 21 -24.08 8.32 12.60
N LEU A 22 -23.36 7.19 12.67
CA LEU A 22 -22.47 6.75 11.59
C LEU A 22 -23.21 6.73 10.24
N TRP A 23 -24.46 6.26 10.23
CA TRP A 23 -25.32 6.30 9.05
C TRP A 23 -25.51 7.72 8.48
N SER A 24 -25.72 8.73 9.33
CA SER A 24 -25.87 10.14 8.91
C SER A 24 -24.66 10.60 8.10
N LYS A 25 -23.45 10.26 8.55
CA LYS A 25 -22.20 10.62 7.85
C LYS A 25 -22.03 9.87 6.53
N ILE A 26 -22.30 8.56 6.53
CA ILE A 26 -22.22 7.73 5.32
C ILE A 26 -23.23 8.20 4.27
N SER A 27 -24.48 8.46 4.68
CA SER A 27 -25.54 8.95 3.81
C SER A 27 -25.30 10.35 3.27
N ALA A 28 -24.66 11.24 4.03
CA ALA A 28 -24.30 12.57 3.56
C ALA A 28 -23.27 12.56 2.42
N ALA A 29 -22.47 11.49 2.30
CA ALA A 29 -21.52 11.30 1.20
C ALA A 29 -22.15 10.67 -0.06
N LEU A 30 -23.38 10.16 0.03
CA LEU A 30 -24.11 9.58 -1.09
C LEU A 30 -24.84 10.65 -1.92
N PRO A 31 -25.17 10.38 -3.20
CA PRO A 31 -26.03 11.26 -3.98
C PRO A 31 -27.35 11.57 -3.26
N ILE A 32 -27.89 12.77 -3.45
CA ILE A 32 -29.04 13.28 -2.66
C ILE A 32 -30.30 12.42 -2.86
N ASN A 33 -30.46 11.84 -4.06
CA ASN A 33 -31.61 11.00 -4.40
C ASN A 33 -31.22 9.88 -5.36
N GLU A 34 -32.14 8.94 -5.58
CA GLU A 34 -31.93 7.78 -6.44
C GLU A 34 -31.61 8.17 -7.89
N GLU A 35 -32.21 9.25 -8.41
CA GLU A 35 -32.02 9.68 -9.81
C GLU A 35 -30.60 10.15 -10.09
N GLN A 36 -29.94 10.77 -9.10
CA GLN A 36 -28.56 11.23 -9.19
C GLN A 36 -27.53 10.10 -8.98
N PHE A 37 -27.95 8.92 -8.52
CA PHE A 37 -27.05 7.81 -8.26
C PHE A 37 -26.75 7.02 -9.56
N PRO A 38 -25.50 7.07 -10.07
CA PRO A 38 -25.15 6.50 -11.37
C PRO A 38 -25.08 4.96 -11.32
N LEU A 39 -25.78 4.28 -12.23
CA LEU A 39 -25.68 2.83 -12.47
C LEU A 39 -25.80 2.55 -13.97
N GLN A 40 -24.77 2.91 -14.73
CA GLN A 40 -24.69 2.65 -16.17
C GLN A 40 -23.55 1.67 -16.45
N PHE A 41 -23.88 0.56 -17.11
CA PHE A 41 -22.97 -0.52 -17.48
C PHE A 41 -23.18 -0.89 -18.95
N SER A 42 -22.14 -1.42 -19.61
CA SER A 42 -22.26 -2.02 -20.93
C SER A 42 -23.05 -3.33 -20.89
N ASP A 43 -23.36 -3.86 -22.07
CA ASP A 43 -23.99 -5.15 -22.31
C ASP A 43 -23.12 -6.36 -21.88
N LYS A 44 -21.86 -6.12 -21.47
CA LYS A 44 -20.96 -7.14 -20.94
C LYS A 44 -21.29 -7.59 -19.51
N VAL A 45 -22.06 -6.81 -18.76
CA VAL A 45 -22.57 -7.18 -17.43
C VAL A 45 -23.96 -7.78 -17.60
N GLU A 46 -24.24 -8.95 -17.01
CA GLU A 46 -25.53 -9.59 -17.20
C GLU A 46 -26.67 -8.71 -16.66
N SER A 47 -27.78 -8.69 -17.39
CA SER A 47 -28.96 -7.88 -17.05
C SER A 47 -29.53 -8.20 -15.67
N SER A 48 -29.40 -9.45 -15.20
CA SER A 48 -29.79 -9.87 -13.85
C SER A 48 -28.94 -9.20 -12.76
N VAL A 49 -27.64 -9.02 -12.98
CA VAL A 49 -26.73 -8.34 -12.05
C VAL A 49 -27.02 -6.84 -12.02
N VAL A 50 -27.24 -6.23 -13.19
CA VAL A 50 -27.64 -4.82 -13.29
C VAL A 50 -28.97 -4.57 -12.57
N GLU A 51 -29.94 -5.47 -12.71
CA GLU A 51 -31.21 -5.39 -11.99
C GLU A 51 -31.00 -5.51 -10.47
N MET A 52 -30.05 -6.34 -10.01
CA MET A 52 -29.74 -6.44 -8.58
C MET A 52 -29.08 -5.19 -8.01
N LEU A 53 -28.20 -4.54 -8.78
CA LEU A 53 -27.65 -3.23 -8.42
C LEU A 53 -28.74 -2.16 -8.32
N LYS A 54 -29.70 -2.14 -9.26
CA LYS A 54 -30.84 -1.21 -9.22
C LYS A 54 -31.70 -1.42 -7.98
N ARG A 55 -31.99 -2.67 -7.60
CA ARG A 55 -32.74 -2.97 -6.36
C ARG A 55 -31.96 -2.58 -5.11
N SER A 56 -30.65 -2.80 -5.09
CA SER A 56 -29.78 -2.37 -3.99
C SER A 56 -29.80 -0.84 -3.83
N ARG A 57 -29.76 -0.11 -4.95
CA ARG A 57 -29.92 1.36 -4.98
C ARG A 57 -31.28 1.82 -4.48
N GLN A 58 -32.38 1.21 -4.93
CA GLN A 58 -33.72 1.55 -4.43
C GLN A 58 -33.83 1.34 -2.92
N GLN A 59 -33.28 0.23 -2.41
CA GLN A 59 -33.28 -0.05 -0.97
C GLN A 59 -32.44 0.94 -0.18
N LEU A 60 -31.31 1.42 -0.73
CA LEU A 60 -30.47 2.44 -0.11
C LEU A 60 -31.26 3.73 0.20
N TYR A 61 -32.15 4.14 -0.69
CA TYR A 61 -32.99 5.35 -0.53
C TYR A 61 -34.36 5.08 0.11
N SER A 62 -34.68 3.82 0.41
CA SER A 62 -35.95 3.47 1.09
C SER A 62 -35.83 3.65 2.60
N ASN A 63 -36.87 4.20 3.25
CA ASN A 63 -36.88 4.41 4.71
C ASN A 63 -37.05 3.11 5.53
N THR A 64 -37.24 1.96 4.89
CA THR A 64 -37.53 0.68 5.53
C THR A 64 -36.33 -0.25 5.51
N ARG A 65 -35.91 -0.72 6.70
CA ARG A 65 -34.91 -1.78 6.85
C ARG A 65 -35.37 -3.04 6.10
N SER A 66 -34.51 -3.58 5.24
CA SER A 66 -34.71 -4.90 4.67
C SER A 66 -33.48 -5.75 4.93
N ASN A 67 -33.66 -6.92 5.55
CA ASN A 67 -32.59 -7.93 5.68
C ASN A 67 -32.00 -8.33 4.32
N ASN A 68 -32.71 -8.01 3.23
CA ASN A 68 -32.27 -8.26 1.87
C ASN A 68 -31.14 -7.32 1.41
N GLN A 69 -30.87 -6.18 2.07
CA GLN A 69 -29.81 -5.24 1.66
C GLN A 69 -28.43 -5.91 1.69
N ILE A 70 -28.08 -6.54 2.82
CA ILE A 70 -26.83 -7.28 2.98
C ILE A 70 -26.79 -8.44 1.98
N LEU A 71 -27.87 -9.21 1.87
CA LEU A 71 -27.96 -10.36 0.96
C LEU A 71 -27.72 -9.95 -0.50
N TYR A 72 -28.39 -8.90 -1.00
CA TYR A 72 -28.23 -8.45 -2.38
C TYR A 72 -26.82 -7.93 -2.64
N SER A 73 -26.26 -7.16 -1.72
CA SER A 73 -24.87 -6.70 -1.83
C SER A 73 -23.88 -7.87 -1.86
N GLN A 74 -24.12 -8.91 -1.06
CA GLN A 74 -23.28 -10.11 -1.02
C GLN A 74 -23.37 -10.91 -2.32
N VAL A 75 -24.57 -11.09 -2.88
CA VAL A 75 -24.75 -11.76 -4.18
C VAL A 75 -24.02 -11.02 -5.30
N VAL A 76 -24.10 -9.68 -5.32
CA VAL A 76 -23.36 -8.85 -6.29
C VAL A 76 -21.85 -9.06 -6.12
N LEU A 77 -21.35 -9.06 -4.87
CA LEU A 77 -19.94 -9.27 -4.57
C LEU A 77 -19.46 -10.66 -4.99
N ASP A 78 -20.22 -11.72 -4.72
CA ASP A 78 -19.84 -13.09 -5.05
C ASP A 78 -19.75 -13.28 -6.57
N ILE A 79 -20.77 -12.82 -7.31
CA ILE A 79 -20.78 -12.93 -8.78
C ILE A 79 -19.65 -12.10 -9.40
N SER A 80 -19.46 -10.85 -8.94
CA SER A 80 -18.38 -10.02 -9.47
C SER A 80 -17.01 -10.57 -9.09
N TRP A 81 -16.82 -11.11 -7.88
CA TRP A 81 -15.59 -11.78 -7.46
C TRP A 81 -15.21 -12.92 -8.39
N GLU A 82 -16.15 -13.82 -8.72
CA GLU A 82 -15.90 -14.91 -9.67
C GLU A 82 -15.44 -14.36 -11.02
N ARG A 83 -16.10 -13.30 -11.52
CA ARG A 83 -15.75 -12.66 -12.80
C ARG A 83 -14.37 -12.03 -12.80
N LEU A 84 -13.98 -11.38 -11.70
CA LEU A 84 -12.65 -10.81 -11.51
C LEU A 84 -11.56 -11.89 -11.50
N ASN A 85 -11.89 -13.13 -11.10
CA ASN A 85 -10.95 -14.23 -10.91
C ASN A 85 -11.04 -15.36 -11.97
N THR A 86 -11.80 -15.17 -13.07
CA THR A 86 -11.97 -16.19 -14.13
C THR A 86 -10.82 -16.23 -15.17
N GLY A 87 -9.75 -15.44 -14.99
CA GLY A 87 -8.61 -15.43 -15.91
C GLY A 87 -7.53 -14.40 -15.56
N THR A 88 -6.68 -14.04 -16.53
CA THR A 88 -5.64 -13.03 -16.31
C THR A 88 -6.24 -11.65 -16.03
N TRP A 89 -5.75 -10.98 -14.98
CA TRP A 89 -6.23 -9.68 -14.52
C TRP A 89 -6.34 -8.60 -15.62
N ARG A 90 -5.41 -8.61 -16.59
CA ARG A 90 -5.40 -7.67 -17.73
C ARG A 90 -6.61 -7.79 -18.66
N HIS A 91 -7.29 -8.93 -18.66
CA HIS A 91 -8.49 -9.17 -19.48
C HIS A 91 -9.79 -8.93 -18.71
N VAL A 92 -9.69 -8.57 -17.42
CA VAL A 92 -10.86 -8.26 -16.61
C VAL A 92 -11.50 -6.96 -17.11
N GLU A 93 -12.75 -7.05 -17.53
CA GLU A 93 -13.52 -5.93 -18.04
C GLU A 93 -13.72 -4.85 -16.97
N LYS A 94 -13.54 -3.58 -17.35
CA LYS A 94 -13.65 -2.44 -16.42
C LYS A 94 -15.01 -2.36 -15.74
N ASP A 95 -16.09 -2.72 -16.44
CA ASP A 95 -17.43 -2.70 -15.86
C ASP A 95 -17.61 -3.72 -14.74
N TRP A 96 -16.96 -4.89 -14.80
CA TRP A 96 -17.00 -5.85 -13.69
C TRP A 96 -16.29 -5.35 -12.44
N ARG A 97 -15.21 -4.58 -12.60
CA ARG A 97 -14.57 -3.86 -11.48
C ARG A 97 -15.50 -2.79 -10.90
N ARG A 98 -16.27 -2.09 -11.74
CA ARG A 98 -17.30 -1.13 -11.27
C ARG A 98 -18.40 -1.83 -10.50
N VAL A 99 -18.88 -2.98 -10.98
CA VAL A 99 -19.89 -3.81 -10.29
C VAL A 99 -19.38 -4.18 -8.90
N TYR A 100 -18.13 -4.64 -8.80
CA TYR A 100 -17.51 -4.98 -7.51
C TYR A 100 -17.47 -3.77 -6.56
N SER A 101 -17.04 -2.59 -7.03
CA SER A 101 -17.05 -1.36 -6.23
C SER A 101 -18.44 -0.98 -5.72
N TYR A 102 -19.48 -1.07 -6.56
CA TYR A 102 -20.85 -0.81 -6.12
C TYR A 102 -21.35 -1.86 -5.13
N GLY A 103 -20.99 -3.14 -5.32
CA GLY A 103 -21.26 -4.20 -4.35
C GLY A 103 -20.68 -3.88 -2.97
N CYS A 104 -19.42 -3.43 -2.93
CA CYS A 104 -18.76 -2.99 -1.70
C CYS A 104 -19.49 -1.80 -1.07
N LEU A 105 -19.83 -0.79 -1.85
CA LEU A 105 -20.58 0.38 -1.39
C LEU A 105 -21.90 -0.01 -0.74
N PHE A 106 -22.70 -0.84 -1.41
CA PHE A 106 -24.00 -1.25 -0.88
C PHE A 106 -23.87 -2.09 0.38
N LYS A 107 -22.87 -2.96 0.46
CA LYS A 107 -22.60 -3.74 1.67
C LYS A 107 -22.20 -2.86 2.84
N VAL A 108 -21.30 -1.90 2.62
CA VAL A 108 -20.88 -0.91 3.64
C VAL A 108 -22.07 -0.09 4.12
N ALA A 109 -22.88 0.42 3.19
CA ALA A 109 -24.07 1.18 3.55
C ALA A 109 -25.09 0.35 4.35
N ALA A 110 -25.24 -0.94 4.04
CA ALA A 110 -26.11 -1.85 4.78
C ALA A 110 -25.58 -2.14 6.20
N LEU A 111 -24.27 -2.37 6.36
CA LEU A 111 -23.63 -2.55 7.66
C LEU A 111 -23.75 -1.29 8.54
N CYS A 112 -23.60 -0.11 7.93
CA CYS A 112 -23.60 1.16 8.66
C CYS A 112 -24.98 1.76 8.91
N ARG A 113 -26.06 1.10 8.48
CA ARG A 113 -27.43 1.65 8.48
C ARG A 113 -27.96 1.96 9.89
N GLU A 114 -27.54 1.17 10.87
CA GLU A 114 -28.04 1.25 12.25
C GLU A 114 -26.92 1.64 13.23
N SER A 115 -26.88 1.01 14.40
CA SER A 115 -25.79 1.10 15.36
C SER A 115 -24.92 -0.15 15.22
N PRO A 116 -23.96 -0.17 14.28
CA PRO A 116 -23.15 -1.35 14.04
C PRO A 116 -22.26 -1.67 15.25
N SER A 117 -21.95 -2.95 15.43
CA SER A 117 -20.90 -3.38 16.34
C SER A 117 -19.51 -2.97 15.81
N GLU A 118 -18.49 -3.04 16.66
CA GLU A 118 -17.11 -2.82 16.23
C GLU A 118 -16.68 -3.78 15.12
N ASP A 119 -17.04 -5.07 15.23
CA ASP A 119 -16.78 -6.07 14.19
C ASP A 119 -17.42 -5.70 12.84
N GLU A 120 -18.64 -5.14 12.85
CA GLU A 120 -19.32 -4.69 11.64
C GLU A 120 -18.62 -3.47 11.02
N ILE A 121 -18.08 -2.56 11.84
CA ILE A 121 -17.29 -1.41 11.37
C ILE A 121 -15.96 -1.91 10.74
N ILE A 122 -15.27 -2.85 11.39
CA ILE A 122 -14.04 -3.46 10.85
C ILE A 122 -14.36 -4.18 9.53
N GLN A 123 -15.48 -4.93 9.46
CA GLN A 123 -15.93 -5.57 8.24
C GLN A 123 -16.26 -4.56 7.14
N ALA A 124 -16.85 -3.41 7.49
CA ALA A 124 -17.12 -2.33 6.55
C ALA A 124 -15.82 -1.73 6.00
N VAL A 125 -14.82 -1.44 6.84
CA VAL A 125 -13.49 -0.98 6.40
C VAL A 125 -12.85 -1.98 5.45
N ARG A 126 -12.83 -3.26 5.83
CA ARG A 126 -12.32 -4.34 4.97
C ARG A 126 -13.06 -4.39 3.62
N THR A 127 -14.38 -4.22 3.64
CA THR A 127 -15.19 -4.22 2.41
C THR A 127 -14.84 -3.03 1.51
N CYS A 128 -14.62 -1.84 2.07
CA CYS A 128 -14.12 -0.69 1.32
C CYS A 128 -12.73 -0.96 0.73
N ASP A 129 -11.78 -1.46 1.53
CA ASP A 129 -10.41 -1.75 1.05
C ASP A 129 -10.41 -2.80 -0.05
N MET A 130 -11.22 -3.86 0.06
CA MET A 130 -11.41 -4.81 -1.05
C MET A 130 -11.90 -4.11 -2.32
N GLY A 131 -12.83 -3.16 -2.20
CA GLY A 131 -13.32 -2.37 -3.33
C GLY A 131 -12.25 -1.45 -3.93
N LEU A 132 -11.36 -0.89 -3.10
CA LEU A 132 -10.22 -0.08 -3.55
C LEU A 132 -9.14 -0.94 -4.23
N LEU A 133 -8.90 -2.16 -3.73
CA LEU A 133 -7.90 -3.09 -4.28
C LEU A 133 -8.37 -3.76 -5.57
N MET A 134 -9.62 -4.23 -5.62
CA MET A 134 -10.14 -5.09 -6.70
C MET A 134 -11.08 -4.37 -7.66
N GLY A 135 -11.66 -3.25 -7.23
CA GLY A 135 -12.62 -2.49 -8.00
C GLY A 135 -11.98 -1.40 -8.86
N THR A 136 -12.79 -0.42 -9.21
CA THR A 136 -12.35 0.87 -9.78
C THR A 136 -13.02 2.01 -9.04
N ALA A 137 -12.46 3.20 -9.14
CA ALA A 137 -13.06 4.41 -8.60
C ALA A 137 -14.52 4.61 -9.09
N ILE A 138 -15.41 4.92 -8.16
CA ILE A 138 -16.80 5.31 -8.41
C ILE A 138 -17.14 6.54 -7.57
N MET A 139 -17.98 7.43 -8.12
CA MET A 139 -18.48 8.64 -7.45
C MET A 139 -17.37 9.40 -6.71
N ASP A 140 -16.32 9.78 -7.45
CA ASP A 140 -15.17 10.52 -6.94
C ASP A 140 -14.50 9.87 -5.71
N ASN A 141 -14.23 8.56 -5.81
CA ASN A 141 -13.60 7.75 -4.76
C ASN A 141 -14.41 7.67 -3.45
N ILE A 142 -15.74 7.52 -3.55
CA ILE A 142 -16.62 7.44 -2.39
C ILE A 142 -16.21 6.36 -1.35
N LEU A 143 -15.63 5.24 -1.78
CA LEU A 143 -15.14 4.21 -0.84
C LEU A 143 -14.01 4.75 0.05
N GLN A 144 -13.18 5.65 -0.45
CA GLN A 144 -12.15 6.34 0.34
C GLN A 144 -12.80 7.27 1.38
N VAL A 145 -13.88 7.96 1.01
CA VAL A 145 -14.66 8.80 1.92
C VAL A 145 -15.27 7.96 3.04
N PHE A 146 -15.86 6.81 2.70
CA PHE A 146 -16.42 5.88 3.68
C PHE A 146 -15.36 5.37 4.65
N VAL A 147 -14.18 4.98 4.17
CA VAL A 147 -13.09 4.54 5.05
C VAL A 147 -12.70 5.64 6.04
N ARG A 148 -12.53 6.89 5.60
CA ARG A 148 -12.20 8.00 6.52
C ARG A 148 -13.25 8.17 7.62
N ILE A 149 -14.53 8.07 7.26
CA ILE A 149 -15.64 8.12 8.23
C ILE A 149 -15.53 6.96 9.22
N LEU A 150 -15.36 5.72 8.73
CA LEU A 150 -15.29 4.51 9.56
C LEU A 150 -14.06 4.49 10.47
N GLN A 151 -12.89 4.89 9.97
CA GLN A 151 -11.67 5.04 10.75
C GLN A 151 -11.83 6.04 11.89
N SER A 152 -12.57 7.14 11.65
CA SER A 152 -12.84 8.11 12.70
C SER A 152 -13.69 7.55 13.84
N GLU A 153 -14.57 6.57 13.57
CA GLU A 153 -15.33 5.88 14.60
C GLU A 153 -14.46 4.87 15.36
N ILE A 154 -13.65 4.06 14.65
CA ILE A 154 -12.71 3.13 15.30
C ILE A 154 -11.79 3.87 16.28
N ARG A 155 -11.22 5.01 15.86
CA ARG A 155 -10.34 5.83 16.71
C ARG A 155 -11.02 6.40 17.95
N LYS A 156 -12.34 6.59 17.96
CA LYS A 156 -13.07 7.03 19.17
C LYS A 156 -13.15 5.90 20.18
N THR A 157 -13.53 4.71 19.72
CA THR A 157 -13.61 3.51 20.56
C THR A 157 -12.25 3.20 21.21
N THR A 158 -11.17 3.23 20.42
CA THR A 158 -9.82 2.96 20.94
C THR A 158 -9.36 4.00 21.97
N LYS A 159 -9.70 5.28 21.79
CA LYS A 159 -9.36 6.34 22.77
C LYS A 159 -10.10 6.23 24.10
N GLU A 160 -11.28 5.60 24.12
CA GLU A 160 -12.00 5.31 25.37
C GLU A 160 -11.33 4.16 26.13
N GLU A 161 -10.74 3.20 25.42
CA GLU A 161 -10.03 2.04 25.98
C GLU A 161 -8.57 2.34 26.38
N GLU A 162 -7.90 3.29 25.72
CA GLU A 162 -6.50 3.70 25.98
C GLU A 162 -6.26 4.39 27.34
N THR A 163 -7.28 4.53 28.20
CA THR A 163 -7.09 4.99 29.59
C THR A 163 -6.37 3.98 30.49
N ASP A 164 -6.20 2.74 30.03
CA ASP A 164 -5.34 1.72 30.63
C ASP A 164 -4.50 1.06 29.52
N TYR A 165 -3.22 1.40 29.36
CA TYR A 165 -2.08 0.46 29.24
C TYR A 165 -0.73 1.10 28.84
N VAL A 166 0.23 0.88 29.75
CA VAL A 166 1.68 0.57 29.66
C VAL A 166 2.50 0.94 28.41
N GLU A 167 3.49 1.80 28.68
CA GLU A 167 4.73 2.07 27.96
C GLU A 167 5.36 0.83 27.27
N THR A 168 5.26 0.76 25.94
CA THR A 168 5.87 -0.32 25.14
C THR A 168 7.39 -0.13 25.11
N LYS A 169 8.11 -0.96 25.89
CA LYS A 169 9.58 -1.02 25.91
C LYS A 169 10.12 -1.13 24.48
N ARG A 170 11.01 -0.21 24.09
CA ARG A 170 11.83 -0.27 22.85
C ARG A 170 12.37 -1.69 22.64
N ILE A 171 11.77 -2.42 21.71
CA ILE A 171 12.26 -3.74 21.30
C ILE A 171 13.55 -3.50 20.51
N LYS A 172 14.70 -3.94 21.05
CA LYS A 172 15.93 -4.07 20.26
C LYS A 172 15.69 -5.17 19.22
N LEU A 173 15.33 -4.76 18.01
CA LEU A 173 15.31 -5.61 16.82
C LEU A 173 16.74 -6.02 16.49
N ALA A 174 16.93 -7.28 16.09
CA ALA A 174 18.23 -7.81 15.76
C ALA A 174 18.74 -7.12 14.48
N VAL A 175 19.84 -6.37 14.60
CA VAL A 175 20.54 -5.77 13.46
C VAL A 175 21.31 -6.90 12.76
N LEU A 176 20.99 -7.17 11.50
CA LEU A 176 21.82 -8.06 10.67
C LEU A 176 23.18 -7.38 10.44
N CYS A 177 24.24 -8.18 10.25
CA CYS A 177 25.56 -7.63 9.97
C CYS A 177 25.49 -6.71 8.75
N VAL A 178 25.82 -5.43 8.96
CA VAL A 178 25.91 -4.45 7.87
C VAL A 178 27.11 -4.85 7.01
N PRO A 179 26.93 -5.13 5.71
CA PRO A 179 28.04 -5.50 4.86
C PRO A 179 29.03 -4.33 4.75
N SER A 180 30.32 -4.65 4.86
CA SER A 180 31.39 -3.67 4.63
C SER A 180 31.55 -3.46 3.12
N ILE A 181 31.12 -2.30 2.64
CA ILE A 181 31.22 -1.94 1.23
C ILE A 181 32.63 -1.44 0.92
N ARG A 182 33.20 -1.91 -0.19
CA ARG A 182 34.48 -1.40 -0.69
C ARG A 182 34.26 -0.12 -1.46
N GLU A 183 35.15 0.85 -1.29
CA GLU A 183 35.02 2.19 -1.90
C GLU A 183 34.92 2.13 -3.43
N GLU A 184 35.65 1.22 -4.07
CA GLU A 184 35.62 1.03 -5.51
C GLU A 184 34.32 0.42 -6.07
N LEU A 185 33.50 -0.18 -5.19
CA LEU A 185 32.19 -0.74 -5.53
C LEU A 185 31.04 0.14 -5.02
N ALA A 186 31.33 1.19 -4.26
CA ALA A 186 30.30 2.00 -3.64
C ALA A 186 29.54 2.82 -4.67
N VAL A 187 28.21 2.85 -4.55
CA VAL A 187 27.40 3.84 -5.28
C VAL A 187 27.80 5.24 -4.81
N GLU A 188 28.03 6.14 -5.76
CA GLU A 188 28.37 7.53 -5.49
C GLU A 188 27.27 8.25 -4.70
N ARG A 189 27.65 9.08 -3.74
CA ARG A 189 26.73 9.87 -2.90
C ARG A 189 26.95 11.36 -3.19
N ILE A 190 25.87 12.06 -3.50
CA ILE A 190 25.90 13.50 -3.78
C ILE A 190 24.79 14.22 -3.03
N LYS A 191 25.10 15.40 -2.52
CA LYS A 191 24.16 16.20 -1.72
C LYS A 191 23.46 17.24 -2.59
N CYS A 192 22.13 17.17 -2.67
CA CYS A 192 21.26 18.15 -3.33
C CYS A 192 21.81 18.69 -4.67
N PRO A 193 22.14 17.84 -5.66
CA PRO A 193 22.63 18.33 -6.94
C PRO A 193 21.58 19.20 -7.65
N SER A 194 22.02 20.17 -8.45
CA SER A 194 21.09 20.88 -9.37
C SER A 194 20.45 19.89 -10.35
N LEU A 195 19.24 20.18 -10.83
CA LEU A 195 18.57 19.41 -11.89
C LEU A 195 19.49 19.19 -13.12
N GLU A 196 20.22 20.23 -13.55
CA GLU A 196 21.17 20.13 -14.67
C GLU A 196 22.28 19.11 -14.40
N SER A 197 22.96 19.24 -13.26
CA SER A 197 23.99 18.27 -12.84
C SER A 197 23.45 16.85 -12.72
N PHE A 198 22.26 16.66 -12.15
CA PHE A 198 21.65 15.33 -12.08
C PHE A 198 21.38 14.77 -13.48
N ASN A 199 20.79 15.59 -14.35
CA ASN A 199 20.42 15.21 -15.71
C ASN A 199 21.66 14.79 -16.53
N THR A 200 22.67 15.64 -16.57
CA THR A 200 23.87 15.42 -17.39
C THR A 200 24.75 14.29 -16.87
N ASN A 201 24.91 14.15 -15.56
CA ASN A 201 25.90 13.24 -14.98
C ASN A 201 25.32 11.86 -14.59
N TYR A 202 23.99 11.75 -14.42
CA TYR A 202 23.36 10.52 -13.91
C TYR A 202 22.15 10.06 -14.73
N LEU A 203 21.18 10.93 -15.04
CA LEU A 203 19.99 10.52 -15.79
C LEU A 203 20.34 10.13 -17.24
N LEU A 204 20.94 11.03 -18.02
CA LEU A 204 21.30 10.77 -19.43
C LEU A 204 22.31 9.62 -19.58
N PRO A 205 23.35 9.50 -18.73
CA PRO A 205 24.28 8.37 -18.79
C PRO A 205 23.73 7.08 -18.18
N LEU A 206 22.53 7.10 -17.59
CA LEU A 206 21.94 5.98 -16.85
C LEU A 206 22.87 5.45 -15.74
N LYS A 207 23.41 6.35 -14.92
CA LYS A 207 24.34 6.02 -13.83
C LYS A 207 23.62 6.05 -12.48
N PRO A 208 23.62 4.96 -11.69
CA PRO A 208 23.05 4.97 -10.35
C PRO A 208 23.76 5.96 -9.42
N VAL A 209 23.01 6.59 -8.53
CA VAL A 209 23.54 7.56 -7.56
C VAL A 209 22.64 7.67 -6.33
N ILE A 210 23.22 7.93 -5.17
CA ILE A 210 22.48 8.29 -3.96
C ILE A 210 22.42 9.81 -3.84
N LEU A 211 21.20 10.32 -3.77
CA LEU A 211 20.88 11.73 -3.54
C LEU A 211 20.62 11.94 -2.04
N GLU A 212 21.47 12.75 -1.41
CA GLU A 212 21.36 13.12 0.00
C GLU A 212 20.72 14.50 0.14
N GLY A 213 19.92 14.70 1.18
CA GLY A 213 19.33 16.00 1.52
C GLY A 213 18.11 16.39 0.70
N ILE A 214 17.61 15.53 -0.20
CA ILE A 214 16.50 15.87 -1.09
C ILE A 214 15.12 15.55 -0.50
N ILE A 215 15.06 14.71 0.54
CA ILE A 215 13.81 14.36 1.24
C ILE A 215 13.83 14.75 2.73
N ASP A 216 14.90 15.38 3.23
CA ASP A 216 15.07 15.76 4.64
C ASP A 216 13.92 16.63 5.18
N HIS A 217 13.12 17.24 4.31
CA HIS A 217 11.97 18.08 4.64
C HIS A 217 10.64 17.32 4.72
N TRP A 218 10.59 16.04 4.35
CA TRP A 218 9.36 15.26 4.36
C TRP A 218 8.78 15.15 5.79
N PRO A 219 7.46 15.31 5.97
CA PRO A 219 6.82 15.06 7.27
C PRO A 219 7.10 13.65 7.80
N ALA A 220 7.22 12.65 6.92
CA ALA A 220 7.55 11.26 7.28
C ALA A 220 8.87 11.09 8.07
N LEU A 221 9.80 12.05 7.93
CA LEU A 221 11.08 12.09 8.64
C LEU A 221 11.08 13.05 9.83
N ASN A 222 10.11 13.97 9.90
CA ASN A 222 10.11 15.11 10.82
C ASN A 222 8.83 15.19 11.65
N ASN A 223 7.79 15.83 11.11
CA ASN A 223 6.55 16.15 11.84
C ASN A 223 5.76 14.90 12.22
N HIS A 224 5.76 13.91 11.33
CA HIS A 224 5.08 12.63 11.48
C HIS A 224 6.09 11.51 11.29
N PRO A 225 7.09 11.37 12.20
CA PRO A 225 8.15 10.40 12.01
C PRO A 225 7.53 9.00 11.98
N TRP A 226 7.66 8.31 10.84
CA TRP A 226 7.04 7.01 10.67
C TRP A 226 7.61 6.01 11.68
N SER A 227 6.76 5.65 12.63
CA SER A 227 7.02 4.64 13.66
C SER A 227 5.93 3.57 13.59
N LEU A 228 6.16 2.41 14.18
CA LEU A 228 5.12 1.37 14.23
C LEU A 228 3.83 1.90 14.87
N GLU A 229 3.93 2.72 15.92
CA GLU A 229 2.77 3.33 16.57
C GLU A 229 2.02 4.30 15.65
N TYR A 230 2.75 5.18 14.96
CA TYR A 230 2.15 6.09 13.98
C TYR A 230 1.46 5.31 12.85
N LEU A 231 2.13 4.30 12.28
CA LEU A 231 1.58 3.47 11.21
C LEU A 231 0.32 2.70 11.66
N ARG A 232 0.29 2.19 12.90
CA ARG A 232 -0.93 1.58 13.48
C ARG A 232 -2.06 2.61 13.60
N SER A 233 -1.76 3.82 14.07
CA SER A 233 -2.79 4.86 14.25
C SER A 233 -3.39 5.34 12.93
N VAL A 234 -2.58 5.43 11.87
CA VAL A 234 -2.98 5.95 10.56
C VAL A 234 -3.58 4.85 9.68
N ALA A 235 -2.94 3.70 9.64
CA ALA A 235 -3.20 2.64 8.68
C ALA A 235 -3.62 1.30 9.31
N GLY A 236 -3.66 1.18 10.64
CA GLY A 236 -3.76 -0.11 11.34
C GLY A 236 -4.91 -1.02 10.91
N CYS A 237 -6.10 -0.45 10.70
CA CYS A 237 -7.29 -1.20 10.26
C CYS A 237 -7.37 -1.42 8.74
N ARG A 238 -6.42 -0.88 7.96
CA ARG A 238 -6.44 -0.94 6.50
C ARG A 238 -5.94 -2.28 6.02
N THR A 239 -6.68 -2.91 5.11
CA THR A 239 -6.33 -4.20 4.52
C THR A 239 -5.33 -4.01 3.38
N VAL A 240 -4.18 -4.68 3.44
CA VAL A 240 -3.06 -4.57 2.52
C VAL A 240 -2.60 -5.95 2.01
N PRO A 241 -2.09 -6.04 0.77
CA PRO A 241 -1.44 -7.25 0.29
C PRO A 241 -0.09 -7.46 0.96
N VAL A 242 0.17 -8.70 1.36
CA VAL A 242 1.42 -9.13 2.00
C VAL A 242 1.93 -10.38 1.30
N GLU A 243 3.16 -10.31 0.82
CA GLU A 243 3.91 -11.46 0.35
C GLU A 243 4.39 -12.28 1.54
N VAL A 244 4.22 -13.61 1.46
CA VAL A 244 4.62 -14.55 2.51
C VAL A 244 5.56 -15.58 1.90
N GLY A 245 6.76 -15.69 2.46
CA GLY A 245 7.85 -16.52 1.96
C GLY A 245 9.18 -15.77 2.03
N SER A 246 10.30 -16.46 1.79
CA SER A 246 11.61 -15.83 1.76
C SER A 246 11.77 -14.89 0.57
N ARG A 247 11.34 -15.34 -0.62
CA ARG A 247 11.45 -14.60 -1.89
C ARG A 247 10.30 -14.99 -2.82
N TYR A 248 9.91 -14.09 -3.72
CA TYR A 248 8.85 -14.36 -4.72
C TYR A 248 9.23 -15.37 -5.80
N THR A 249 10.49 -15.79 -5.83
CA THR A 249 11.00 -16.84 -6.72
C THR A 249 10.86 -18.25 -6.13
N ASP A 250 10.50 -18.35 -4.84
CA ASP A 250 10.48 -19.63 -4.12
C ASP A 250 9.11 -20.33 -4.30
N GLU A 251 9.09 -21.66 -4.28
CA GLU A 251 7.86 -22.44 -4.54
C GLU A 251 6.80 -22.30 -3.43
N ASP A 252 7.22 -21.99 -2.20
CA ASP A 252 6.36 -21.77 -1.04
C ASP A 252 5.88 -20.32 -0.89
N TRP A 253 6.24 -19.44 -1.83
CA TRP A 253 5.76 -18.07 -1.84
C TRP A 253 4.27 -17.99 -2.11
N SER A 254 3.60 -17.11 -1.37
CA SER A 254 2.18 -16.80 -1.56
C SER A 254 1.89 -15.34 -1.24
N GLN A 255 0.70 -14.87 -1.62
CA GLN A 255 0.18 -13.58 -1.19
C GLN A 255 -1.05 -13.77 -0.32
N THR A 256 -1.17 -12.94 0.71
CA THR A 256 -2.34 -12.90 1.59
C THR A 256 -2.77 -11.46 1.83
N LEU A 257 -3.98 -11.28 2.35
CA LEU A 257 -4.53 -9.98 2.72
C LEU A 257 -4.67 -9.92 4.24
N LEU A 258 -4.02 -8.94 4.85
CA LEU A 258 -4.04 -8.68 6.28
C LEU A 258 -4.29 -7.20 6.51
N THR A 259 -4.82 -6.86 7.68
CA THR A 259 -4.74 -5.48 8.15
C THR A 259 -3.29 -5.11 8.46
N VAL A 260 -2.96 -3.81 8.42
CA VAL A 260 -1.62 -3.33 8.82
C VAL A 260 -1.31 -3.71 10.27
N ASN A 261 -2.30 -3.70 11.18
CA ASN A 261 -2.13 -4.18 12.55
C ASN A 261 -1.75 -5.65 12.59
N GLU A 262 -2.50 -6.52 11.93
CA GLU A 262 -2.20 -7.96 11.86
C GLU A 262 -0.82 -8.22 11.22
N PHE A 263 -0.45 -7.46 10.20
CA PHE A 263 0.87 -7.54 9.57
C PHE A 263 1.99 -7.17 10.55
N ILE A 264 1.86 -6.04 11.26
CA ILE A 264 2.84 -5.59 12.26
C ILE A 264 2.95 -6.61 13.38
N ASP A 265 1.82 -7.08 13.90
CA ASP A 265 1.79 -8.04 15.01
C ASP A 265 2.47 -9.35 14.59
N LYS A 266 2.05 -9.93 13.47
CA LYS A 266 2.52 -11.25 13.02
C LYS A 266 3.95 -11.28 12.49
N TYR A 267 4.37 -10.29 11.72
CA TYR A 267 5.65 -10.36 10.99
C TYR A 267 6.75 -9.47 11.57
N ILE A 268 6.41 -8.40 12.30
CA ILE A 268 7.37 -7.44 12.84
C ILE A 268 7.59 -7.64 14.34
N LEU A 269 6.51 -7.68 15.13
CA LEU A 269 6.58 -7.71 16.59
C LEU A 269 6.68 -9.12 17.16
N GLU A 270 5.92 -10.08 16.63
CA GLU A 270 5.98 -11.47 17.07
C GLU A 270 7.40 -12.02 16.86
N LYS A 271 8.06 -12.27 17.98
CA LYS A 271 9.22 -13.16 18.00
C LYS A 271 8.67 -14.56 17.87
N VAL A 272 8.95 -15.21 16.74
CA VAL A 272 8.79 -16.65 16.46
C VAL A 272 7.47 -17.04 15.78
N GLN A 273 7.55 -17.27 14.48
CA GLN A 273 6.99 -18.49 13.89
C GLN A 273 8.12 -19.17 13.10
N ILE A 274 8.76 -20.14 13.75
CA ILE A 274 9.63 -21.10 13.06
C ILE A 274 8.67 -21.99 12.25
N SER A 275 8.78 -21.97 10.93
CA SER A 275 8.05 -22.87 10.06
C SER A 275 8.39 -24.33 10.39
N GLN A 276 7.60 -25.28 9.91
CA GLN A 276 7.92 -26.71 10.05
C GLN A 276 9.26 -27.10 9.40
N SER A 277 9.83 -26.25 8.52
CA SER A 277 11.16 -26.40 7.92
C SER A 277 12.31 -25.80 8.75
N GLY A 278 12.03 -25.16 9.89
CA GLY A 278 13.05 -24.53 10.73
C GLY A 278 13.37 -23.06 10.38
N GLU A 279 12.74 -22.50 9.35
CA GLU A 279 12.98 -21.13 8.87
C GLU A 279 11.84 -20.17 9.23
N ARG A 280 12.15 -18.89 9.42
CA ARG A 280 11.15 -17.88 9.79
C ARG A 280 10.34 -17.51 8.54
N ALA A 281 9.03 -17.73 8.54
CA ALA A 281 8.17 -17.21 7.47
C ALA A 281 8.20 -15.67 7.50
N LEU A 282 8.80 -15.06 6.48
CA LEU A 282 8.85 -13.61 6.32
C LEU A 282 7.56 -13.11 5.66
N GLY A 283 7.09 -11.96 6.14
CA GLY A 283 5.98 -11.23 5.53
C GLY A 283 6.50 -9.91 5.01
N TYR A 284 6.16 -9.54 3.77
CA TYR A 284 6.61 -8.29 3.16
C TYR A 284 5.43 -7.59 2.47
N LEU A 285 5.11 -6.38 2.92
CA LEU A 285 4.24 -5.47 2.17
C LEU A 285 5.11 -4.85 1.08
N ALA A 286 5.11 -5.48 -0.09
CA ALA A 286 5.95 -5.13 -1.22
C ALA A 286 5.12 -4.57 -2.37
N GLN A 287 5.69 -3.58 -3.09
CA GLN A 287 5.16 -3.07 -4.35
C GLN A 287 3.66 -2.70 -4.30
N HIS A 288 3.22 -2.06 -3.22
CA HIS A 288 1.82 -1.68 -3.05
C HIS A 288 1.64 -0.17 -3.16
N GLN A 289 0.64 0.29 -3.93
CA GLN A 289 0.27 1.71 -4.06
C GLN A 289 -0.49 2.20 -2.80
N LEU A 290 0.17 2.06 -1.65
CA LEU A 290 -0.39 2.34 -0.33
C LEU A 290 -0.86 3.79 -0.19
N PHE A 291 -0.21 4.73 -0.87
CA PHE A 291 -0.48 6.16 -0.76
C PHE A 291 -1.79 6.58 -1.42
N ASP A 292 -2.24 5.85 -2.44
CA ASP A 292 -3.57 6.08 -3.02
C ASP A 292 -4.66 5.49 -2.13
N GLN A 293 -4.37 4.38 -1.46
CA GLN A 293 -5.25 3.78 -0.47
C GLN A 293 -5.30 4.60 0.83
N ILE A 294 -4.20 5.21 1.26
CA ILE A 294 -4.05 5.90 2.55
C ILE A 294 -3.50 7.32 2.32
N PRO A 295 -4.38 8.29 1.97
CA PRO A 295 -3.99 9.67 1.68
C PRO A 295 -3.24 10.36 2.82
N GLU A 296 -3.52 10.01 4.07
CA GLU A 296 -2.82 10.53 5.24
C GLU A 296 -1.31 10.24 5.19
N LEU A 297 -0.90 9.08 4.65
CA LEU A 297 0.52 8.78 4.42
C LEU A 297 1.05 9.45 3.15
N LYS A 298 0.18 9.74 2.17
CA LYS A 298 0.56 10.48 0.95
C LYS A 298 0.92 11.93 1.28
N GLU A 299 0.25 12.53 2.26
CA GLU A 299 0.55 13.87 2.79
C GLU A 299 1.92 13.96 3.48
N ASP A 300 2.53 12.82 3.85
CA ASP A 300 3.82 12.75 4.52
C ASP A 300 5.03 12.70 3.57
N ILE A 301 4.79 12.62 2.26
CA ILE A 301 5.82 12.48 1.22
C ILE A 301 5.60 13.48 0.09
N CYS A 302 6.64 13.73 -0.71
CA CYS A 302 6.54 14.54 -1.91
C CYS A 302 7.23 13.83 -3.07
N ILE A 303 6.78 14.05 -4.30
CA ILE A 303 7.47 13.54 -5.48
C ILE A 303 8.82 14.28 -5.60
N PRO A 304 9.96 13.58 -5.77
CA PRO A 304 11.25 14.24 -5.96
C PRO A 304 11.23 15.14 -7.21
N ASP A 305 11.69 16.39 -7.08
CA ASP A 305 11.70 17.37 -8.18
C ASP A 305 12.38 16.84 -9.47
N TYR A 306 13.37 15.96 -9.32
CA TYR A 306 14.09 15.36 -10.45
C TYR A 306 13.19 14.54 -11.39
N CYS A 307 12.03 14.07 -10.94
CA CYS A 307 11.04 13.41 -11.80
C CYS A 307 10.52 14.33 -12.91
N CYS A 308 10.59 15.67 -12.74
CA CYS A 308 10.18 16.63 -13.78
C CYS A 308 11.10 16.64 -15.02
N LEU A 309 12.23 15.93 -14.98
CA LEU A 309 13.12 15.75 -16.11
C LEU A 309 12.66 14.62 -17.06
N GLY A 310 11.63 13.86 -16.65
CA GLY A 310 11.02 12.81 -17.43
C GLY A 310 10.12 13.32 -18.55
N GLU A 311 9.68 12.39 -19.40
CA GLU A 311 8.72 12.65 -20.48
C GLU A 311 7.27 12.43 -20.04
N GLY A 312 7.05 11.71 -18.93
CA GLY A 312 5.72 11.43 -18.38
C GLY A 312 5.13 12.57 -17.54
N ASP A 313 3.80 12.58 -17.41
CA ASP A 313 3.10 13.50 -16.50
C ASP A 313 3.28 13.05 -15.04
N GLU A 314 3.18 13.98 -14.09
CA GLU A 314 3.28 13.67 -12.65
C GLU A 314 2.23 12.64 -12.20
N GLU A 315 1.05 12.65 -12.83
CA GLU A 315 -0.05 11.72 -12.57
C GLU A 315 0.24 10.27 -12.99
N ASP A 316 1.22 10.07 -13.89
CA ASP A 316 1.66 8.74 -14.34
C ASP A 316 2.71 8.12 -13.42
N ILE A 317 3.23 8.88 -12.44
CA ILE A 317 4.23 8.40 -11.50
C ILE A 317 3.60 7.38 -10.55
N THR A 318 4.06 6.13 -10.62
CA THR A 318 3.59 5.08 -9.72
C THR A 318 4.38 5.13 -8.42
N VAL A 319 3.70 5.38 -7.30
CA VAL A 319 4.31 5.48 -5.97
C VAL A 319 3.99 4.23 -5.16
N ASN A 320 5.00 3.43 -4.83
CA ASN A 320 4.84 2.19 -4.07
C ASN A 320 5.49 2.25 -2.69
N ALA A 321 4.84 1.62 -1.72
CA ALA A 321 5.38 1.37 -0.39
C ALA A 321 6.05 0.00 -0.31
N TRP A 322 7.13 -0.05 0.48
CA TRP A 322 7.90 -1.25 0.77
C TRP A 322 8.14 -1.34 2.27
N PHE A 323 7.31 -2.12 2.97
CA PHE A 323 7.33 -2.22 4.43
C PHE A 323 7.50 -3.66 4.90
N GLY A 324 8.57 -3.93 5.66
CA GLY A 324 8.88 -5.28 6.09
C GLY A 324 9.81 -5.36 7.30
N PRO A 325 9.91 -6.54 7.93
CA PRO A 325 10.89 -6.80 8.97
C PRO A 325 12.32 -6.87 8.41
N THR A 326 13.29 -6.89 9.31
CA THR A 326 14.68 -7.25 8.98
C THR A 326 14.74 -8.56 8.21
N GLY A 327 15.53 -8.59 7.14
CA GLY A 327 15.79 -9.79 6.35
C GLY A 327 14.87 -10.00 5.15
N THR A 328 13.87 -9.13 4.90
CA THR A 328 13.12 -9.20 3.64
C THR A 328 14.04 -8.99 2.45
N VAL A 329 13.83 -9.79 1.40
CA VAL A 329 14.65 -9.78 0.18
C VAL A 329 13.75 -9.54 -1.02
N SER A 330 14.17 -8.60 -1.87
CA SER A 330 13.73 -8.52 -3.26
C SER A 330 14.84 -9.14 -4.12
N PRO A 331 14.63 -10.33 -4.73
CA PRO A 331 15.54 -10.95 -5.69
C PRO A 331 16.05 -9.98 -6.76
N LEU A 332 17.17 -10.33 -7.38
CA LEU A 332 17.77 -9.49 -8.43
C LEU A 332 16.84 -9.41 -9.64
N HIS A 333 16.35 -8.21 -9.95
CA HIS A 333 15.42 -7.98 -11.04
C HIS A 333 15.64 -6.61 -11.69
N GLN A 334 15.01 -6.36 -12.83
CA GLN A 334 15.02 -5.08 -13.52
C GLN A 334 13.60 -4.55 -13.76
N ASP A 335 13.46 -3.24 -13.66
CA ASP A 335 12.19 -2.52 -13.82
C ASP A 335 12.11 -1.82 -15.19
N PRO A 336 10.90 -1.57 -15.71
CA PRO A 336 10.71 -0.95 -17.02
C PRO A 336 10.81 0.59 -17.01
N GLN A 337 10.93 1.22 -15.85
CA GLN A 337 10.91 2.67 -15.65
C GLN A 337 12.12 3.15 -14.84
N GLN A 338 12.38 4.46 -14.85
CA GLN A 338 13.29 5.08 -13.88
C GLN A 338 12.70 4.92 -12.48
N ASN A 339 13.56 4.78 -11.46
CA ASN A 339 13.09 4.60 -10.10
C ASN A 339 13.91 5.45 -9.10
N PHE A 340 13.22 6.21 -8.26
CA PHE A 340 13.79 6.72 -7.02
C PHE A 340 13.32 5.88 -5.85
N LEU A 341 14.23 5.19 -5.17
CA LEU A 341 13.96 4.49 -3.92
C LEU A 341 14.39 5.36 -2.74
N ALA A 342 13.41 6.00 -2.09
CA ALA A 342 13.60 6.80 -0.89
C ALA A 342 13.49 5.93 0.37
N GLN A 343 14.50 6.02 1.24
CA GLN A 343 14.51 5.27 2.50
C GLN A 343 14.00 6.15 3.65
N VAL A 344 12.93 5.70 4.32
CA VAL A 344 12.28 6.47 5.40
C VAL A 344 12.57 5.88 6.78
N VAL A 345 12.49 4.56 6.92
CA VAL A 345 12.70 3.85 8.20
C VAL A 345 13.68 2.70 7.98
N GLY A 346 14.64 2.53 8.90
CA GLY A 346 15.63 1.46 8.84
C GLY A 346 16.59 1.58 7.66
N SER A 347 17.38 0.54 7.41
CA SER A 347 18.36 0.52 6.31
C SER A 347 18.22 -0.70 5.39
N LYS A 348 18.65 -0.53 4.14
CA LYS A 348 18.63 -1.57 3.11
C LYS A 348 20.00 -1.70 2.46
N TYR A 349 20.47 -2.93 2.31
CA TYR A 349 21.60 -3.25 1.45
C TYR A 349 21.10 -3.47 0.02
N ILE A 350 21.79 -2.87 -0.94
CA ILE A 350 21.40 -2.90 -2.36
C ILE A 350 22.63 -3.23 -3.20
N ARG A 351 22.46 -4.10 -4.20
CA ARG A 351 23.46 -4.35 -5.25
C ARG A 351 22.86 -4.09 -6.63
N LEU A 352 23.61 -3.40 -7.48
CA LEU A 352 23.20 -2.90 -8.79
C LEU A 352 24.12 -3.45 -9.88
N TYR A 353 23.53 -3.94 -10.98
CA TYR A 353 24.26 -4.38 -12.17
C TYR A 353 23.74 -3.64 -13.40
N SER A 354 24.66 -3.34 -14.33
CA SER A 354 24.33 -2.69 -15.60
C SER A 354 23.44 -3.60 -16.45
N PRO A 355 22.47 -3.04 -17.20
CA PRO A 355 21.72 -3.81 -18.20
C PRO A 355 22.64 -4.43 -19.26
N GLU A 356 23.84 -3.88 -19.51
CA GLU A 356 24.85 -4.45 -20.42
C GLU A 356 25.37 -5.83 -19.99
N ASP A 357 25.25 -6.15 -18.69
CA ASP A 357 25.71 -7.42 -18.13
C ASP A 357 24.60 -8.47 -18.00
N SER A 358 23.41 -8.21 -18.56
CA SER A 358 22.22 -9.08 -18.42
C SER A 358 22.50 -10.57 -18.72
N ASP A 359 23.33 -10.86 -19.72
CA ASP A 359 23.69 -12.25 -20.10
C ASP A 359 24.42 -13.01 -18.99
N LYS A 360 25.11 -12.30 -18.10
CA LYS A 360 25.83 -12.85 -16.94
C LYS A 360 24.94 -13.03 -15.72
N LEU A 361 23.72 -12.48 -15.74
CA LEU A 361 22.77 -12.48 -14.63
C LEU A 361 21.70 -13.57 -14.77
N TYR A 362 21.76 -14.39 -15.83
CA TYR A 362 20.89 -15.55 -16.03
C TYR A 362 19.40 -15.28 -15.78
N PRO A 363 18.74 -14.38 -16.54
CA PRO A 363 17.31 -14.13 -16.40
C PRO A 363 16.49 -15.42 -16.56
N HIS A 364 15.36 -15.52 -15.87
CA HIS A 364 14.44 -16.64 -16.09
C HIS A 364 13.92 -16.64 -17.54
N GLN A 365 13.66 -17.82 -18.09
CA GLN A 365 13.14 -17.97 -19.45
C GLN A 365 11.60 -17.89 -19.54
N SER A 366 10.91 -17.88 -18.38
CA SER A 366 9.45 -17.79 -18.35
C SER A 366 8.99 -16.36 -18.65
N GLN A 367 7.83 -16.22 -19.32
CA GLN A 367 7.30 -14.89 -19.67
C GLN A 367 7.04 -14.00 -18.45
N LEU A 368 6.67 -14.60 -17.31
CA LEU A 368 6.34 -13.85 -16.09
C LEU A 368 7.57 -13.37 -15.32
N LEU A 369 8.69 -14.10 -15.39
CA LEU A 369 9.89 -13.81 -14.58
C LEU A 369 11.10 -13.39 -15.45
N HIS A 370 10.90 -13.10 -16.74
CA HIS A 370 12.00 -12.76 -17.66
C HIS A 370 12.84 -11.53 -17.24
N ASN A 371 12.30 -10.70 -16.34
CA ASN A 371 12.98 -9.55 -15.75
C ASN A 371 13.64 -9.87 -14.39
N THR A 372 13.62 -11.12 -13.94
CA THR A 372 14.21 -11.59 -12.68
C THR A 372 15.34 -12.57 -12.97
N SER A 373 16.42 -12.47 -12.21
CA SER A 373 17.60 -13.33 -12.27
C SER A 373 17.34 -14.65 -11.54
N GLN A 374 17.88 -15.74 -12.07
CA GLN A 374 17.90 -17.04 -11.38
C GLN A 374 18.94 -17.11 -10.24
N VAL A 375 19.81 -16.10 -10.12
CA VAL A 375 20.97 -16.13 -9.23
C VAL A 375 20.64 -15.55 -7.86
N GLU A 376 21.02 -16.28 -6.81
CA GLU A 376 21.04 -15.76 -5.45
C GLU A 376 22.27 -14.87 -5.23
N VAL A 377 22.08 -13.55 -5.22
CA VAL A 377 23.18 -12.56 -5.23
C VAL A 377 24.19 -12.72 -4.09
N GLU A 378 23.72 -13.08 -2.89
CA GLU A 378 24.57 -13.22 -1.70
C GLU A 378 25.11 -14.65 -1.48
N ASN A 379 24.60 -15.63 -2.23
CA ASN A 379 25.05 -17.02 -2.19
C ASN A 379 24.95 -17.67 -3.59
N PRO A 380 25.71 -17.19 -4.59
CA PRO A 380 25.53 -17.64 -5.96
C PRO A 380 26.03 -19.06 -6.16
N ASP A 381 25.22 -19.90 -6.82
CA ASP A 381 25.66 -21.21 -7.31
C ASP A 381 26.53 -21.03 -8.55
N LEU A 382 27.85 -20.97 -8.35
CA LEU A 382 28.83 -20.73 -9.42
C LEU A 382 29.07 -21.96 -10.32
N GLU A 383 28.59 -23.15 -9.95
CA GLU A 383 28.60 -24.30 -10.85
C GLU A 383 27.51 -24.13 -11.92
N ARG A 384 26.33 -23.64 -11.52
CA ARG A 384 25.21 -23.36 -12.43
C ARG A 384 25.34 -22.03 -13.16
N PHE A 385 25.88 -21.00 -12.50
CA PHE A 385 25.92 -19.61 -12.97
C PHE A 385 27.35 -19.05 -12.99
N PRO A 386 28.30 -19.69 -13.71
CA PRO A 386 29.72 -19.35 -13.62
C PRO A 386 30.07 -17.93 -14.08
N GLU A 387 29.30 -17.34 -15.00
CA GLU A 387 29.60 -15.99 -15.51
C GLU A 387 29.19 -14.88 -14.54
N PHE A 388 28.37 -15.17 -13.52
CA PHE A 388 27.85 -14.17 -12.57
C PHE A 388 28.98 -13.46 -11.82
N VAL A 389 30.05 -14.18 -11.45
CA VAL A 389 31.21 -13.61 -10.75
C VAL A 389 31.99 -12.58 -11.60
N ARG A 390 31.75 -12.56 -12.92
CA ARG A 390 32.39 -11.64 -13.87
C ARG A 390 31.52 -10.43 -14.20
N ALA A 391 30.32 -10.32 -13.63
CA ALA A 391 29.46 -9.16 -13.79
C ALA A 391 29.92 -8.06 -12.81
N PRO A 392 30.39 -6.90 -13.30
CA PRO A 392 30.69 -5.77 -12.45
C PRO A 392 29.40 -5.27 -11.78
N TYR A 393 29.53 -4.75 -10.56
CA TYR A 393 28.40 -4.22 -9.80
C TYR A 393 28.79 -3.01 -8.98
N LEU A 394 27.76 -2.26 -8.59
CA LEU A 394 27.84 -1.29 -7.51
C LEU A 394 27.02 -1.79 -6.33
N GLU A 395 27.35 -1.37 -5.12
CA GLU A 395 26.60 -1.70 -3.92
C GLU A 395 26.53 -0.53 -2.94
N CYS A 396 25.47 -0.49 -2.15
CA CYS A 396 25.27 0.53 -1.14
C CYS A 396 24.46 0.03 0.05
N VAL A 397 24.57 0.75 1.17
CA VAL A 397 23.59 0.68 2.24
C VAL A 397 22.85 2.01 2.25
N LEU A 398 21.55 1.94 1.97
CA LEU A 398 20.65 3.08 1.96
C LEU A 398 20.15 3.35 3.38
N GLN A 399 20.35 4.57 3.87
CA GLN A 399 19.98 5.02 5.22
C GLN A 399 18.75 5.93 5.19
N PRO A 400 18.02 6.11 6.32
CA PRO A 400 16.92 7.07 6.37
C PRO A 400 17.34 8.46 5.90
N GLY A 401 16.59 9.05 4.96
CA GLY A 401 16.90 10.33 4.31
C GLY A 401 17.63 10.21 2.96
N ASP A 402 18.19 9.03 2.65
CA ASP A 402 18.81 8.78 1.35
C ASP A 402 17.75 8.46 0.29
N VAL A 403 18.02 8.88 -0.96
CA VAL A 403 17.27 8.44 -2.14
C VAL A 403 18.22 7.82 -3.16
N LEU A 404 18.01 6.55 -3.51
CA LEU A 404 18.75 5.89 -4.58
C LEU A 404 18.05 6.11 -5.92
N PHE A 405 18.75 6.69 -6.89
CA PHE A 405 18.37 6.64 -8.29
C PHE A 405 18.78 5.29 -8.89
N ILE A 406 17.79 4.52 -9.32
CA ILE A 406 17.96 3.27 -10.06
C ILE A 406 17.53 3.56 -11.51
N PRO A 407 18.49 3.65 -12.44
CA PRO A 407 18.16 3.94 -13.82
C PRO A 407 17.31 2.82 -14.44
N VAL A 408 16.50 3.17 -15.43
CA VAL A 408 15.65 2.23 -16.16
C VAL A 408 16.45 0.99 -16.61
N LYS A 409 15.87 -0.20 -16.44
CA LYS A 409 16.47 -1.51 -16.71
C LYS A 409 17.73 -1.87 -15.91
N HIS A 410 18.16 -1.07 -14.93
CA HIS A 410 19.21 -1.53 -14.03
C HIS A 410 18.71 -2.70 -13.17
N TRP A 411 19.53 -3.74 -13.13
CA TRP A 411 19.31 -4.88 -12.27
C TRP A 411 19.61 -4.49 -10.83
N HIS A 412 18.69 -4.72 -9.92
CA HIS A 412 18.85 -4.39 -8.52
C HIS A 412 18.37 -5.51 -7.60
N TYR A 413 19.18 -5.80 -6.59
CA TYR A 413 18.89 -6.70 -5.49
C TYR A 413 18.78 -5.88 -4.21
N VAL A 414 17.82 -6.20 -3.35
CA VAL A 414 17.57 -5.44 -2.12
C VAL A 414 17.37 -6.38 -0.94
N ARG A 415 18.04 -6.11 0.19
CA ARG A 415 17.80 -6.78 1.47
C ARG A 415 17.67 -5.79 2.61
N SER A 416 16.60 -5.90 3.39
CA SER A 416 16.39 -5.08 4.59
C SER A 416 17.34 -5.50 5.72
N LEU A 417 18.11 -4.55 6.26
CA LEU A 417 19.03 -4.76 7.39
C LEU A 417 18.36 -4.55 8.75
N ASP A 418 17.28 -3.76 8.74
CA ASP A 418 16.41 -3.44 9.88
C ASP A 418 14.94 -3.67 9.50
N VAL A 419 14.02 -3.47 10.45
CA VAL A 419 12.63 -3.16 10.08
C VAL A 419 12.67 -1.92 9.20
N SER A 420 12.17 -2.05 7.98
CA SER A 420 12.40 -1.08 6.92
C SER A 420 11.10 -0.60 6.31
N PHE A 421 11.04 0.70 6.03
CA PHE A 421 10.01 1.32 5.20
C PHE A 421 10.68 2.18 4.13
N SER A 422 10.45 1.86 2.85
CA SER A 422 10.91 2.65 1.71
C SER A 422 9.74 3.07 0.83
N VAL A 423 9.92 4.14 0.07
CA VAL A 423 8.98 4.66 -0.92
C VAL A 423 9.67 4.66 -2.27
N SER A 424 9.09 4.02 -3.29
CA SER A 424 9.62 4.07 -4.65
C SER A 424 8.75 4.92 -5.57
N PHE A 425 9.37 5.71 -6.43
CA PHE A 425 8.70 6.52 -7.46
C PHE A 425 9.12 6.00 -8.82
N TRP A 426 8.21 5.37 -9.55
CA TRP A 426 8.48 4.89 -10.91
C TRP A 426 8.00 5.92 -11.91
N TRP A 427 8.93 6.43 -12.72
CA TRP A 427 8.70 7.53 -13.67
C TRP A 427 9.44 7.26 -14.98
N SER A 428 9.09 8.01 -16.04
CA SER A 428 9.58 7.76 -17.40
C SER A 428 10.30 8.97 -17.98
#